data_AF-A0A4P6BJ22-F1
#
_entry.id   AF-A0A4P6BJ22-F1
#
_cell.length_a   1.000
_cell.length_b   1.000
_cell.length_c   1.000
_cell.angle_alpha   90.00
_cell.angle_beta   90.00
_cell.angle_gamma   90.00
#
_symmetry.space_group_name_H-M   'P 1'
#
loop_
_entity.id
_entity.type
_entity.pdbx_description
1 polymer ?
#
loop_
_entity_poly.entity_id
_entity_poly.type
_entity_poly.pdbx_seq_one_letter_code
_entity_poly.pdbx_strand_id
1 'polypeptide(L)'
;MAVNAPSIDITNRLNNLKAQIERGKMEKARAEANLESYTRQRDEIIAQLAELGVTPENLDAEIARLDQEITENLARAEELLRG
;
A
#
# COMPACT_ATOMS: atom_id res chain seq x y z
N MET A 1 -52.76 -26.12 -24.32
CA MET A 1 -52.29 -25.17 -23.31
C MET A 1 -50.86 -24.78 -23.64
N ALA A 2 -50.56 -23.49 -23.59
CA ALA A 2 -49.48 -22.83 -24.32
C ALA A 2 -48.06 -23.23 -23.90
N VAL A 3 -47.22 -23.44 -24.92
CA VAL A 3 -45.76 -23.43 -24.89
C VAL A 3 -45.25 -22.10 -24.28
N ASN A 4 -44.79 -22.12 -23.04
CA ASN A 4 -44.24 -20.92 -22.39
C ASN A 4 -43.01 -21.22 -21.48
N ALA A 5 -42.18 -22.18 -21.88
CA ALA A 5 -40.98 -22.61 -21.14
C ALA A 5 -39.64 -21.99 -21.60
N PRO A 6 -39.37 -21.74 -22.91
CA PRO A 6 -38.03 -21.28 -23.34
C PRO A 6 -37.74 -19.81 -23.03
N SER A 7 -38.77 -18.95 -22.97
CA SER A 7 -38.58 -17.51 -22.72
C SER A 7 -38.17 -17.21 -21.27
N ILE A 8 -38.63 -18.03 -20.32
CA ILE A 8 -38.34 -17.86 -18.89
C ILE A 8 -36.87 -18.25 -18.59
N ASP A 9 -36.36 -19.30 -19.23
CA ASP A 9 -34.96 -19.73 -19.07
C ASP A 9 -33.95 -18.69 -19.60
N ILE A 10 -34.21 -18.12 -20.78
CA ILE A 10 -33.37 -17.06 -21.35
C ILE A 10 -33.35 -15.81 -20.44
N THR A 11 -34.52 -15.44 -19.89
CA THR A 11 -34.65 -14.29 -18.98
C THR A 11 -33.86 -14.52 -17.69
N ASN A 12 -33.93 -15.72 -17.13
CA ASN A 12 -33.17 -16.09 -15.93
C ASN A 12 -31.64 -16.06 -16.18
N ARG A 13 -31.19 -16.55 -17.34
CA ARG A 13 -29.78 -16.47 -17.74
C ARG A 13 -29.30 -15.02 -17.89
N LEU A 14 -30.11 -14.16 -18.52
CA LEU A 14 -29.77 -12.74 -18.68
C LEU A 14 -29.71 -12.01 -17.33
N ASN A 15 -30.64 -12.30 -16.43
CA ASN A 15 -30.63 -11.74 -15.07
C ASN A 15 -29.39 -12.19 -14.27
N ASN A 16 -29.01 -13.46 -14.37
CA ASN A 16 -27.78 -13.96 -13.75
C ASN A 16 -26.53 -13.28 -14.29
N LEU A 17 -26.41 -13.11 -15.61
CA LEU A 17 -25.29 -12.40 -16.23
C LEU A 17 -25.25 -10.93 -15.78
N LYS A 18 -26.40 -10.25 -15.73
CA LYS A 18 -26.50 -8.88 -15.22
C LYS A 18 -26.04 -8.80 -13.76
N ALA A 19 -26.47 -9.72 -12.91
CA ALA A 19 -26.05 -9.76 -11.51
C ALA A 19 -24.55 -10.06 -11.32
N GLN A 20 -23.93 -10.82 -12.23
CA GLN A 20 -22.48 -11.03 -12.23
C GLN A 20 -21.72 -9.78 -12.68
N ILE A 21 -22.21 -9.11 -13.72
CA ILE A 21 -21.62 -7.84 -14.20
C ILE A 21 -21.68 -6.77 -13.11
N GLU A 22 -22.81 -6.61 -12.43
CA GLU A 22 -22.92 -5.62 -11.36
C GLU A 22 -22.01 -5.95 -10.17
N ARG A 23 -21.86 -7.24 -9.82
CA ARG A 23 -20.85 -7.67 -8.83
C ARG A 23 -19.43 -7.32 -9.26
N GLY A 24 -19.05 -7.63 -10.50
CA GLY A 24 -17.74 -7.30 -11.03
C GLY A 24 -17.46 -5.79 -11.05
N LYS A 25 -18.47 -4.96 -11.35
CA LYS A 25 -18.36 -3.50 -11.27
C LYS A 25 -18.11 -3.02 -9.84
N MET A 26 -18.85 -3.56 -8.87
CA MET A 26 -18.65 -3.22 -7.45
C MET A 26 -17.27 -3.64 -6.95
N GLU A 27 -16.81 -4.84 -7.32
CA GLU A 27 -15.47 -5.34 -6.97
C GLU A 27 -14.37 -4.46 -7.59
N LYS A 28 -14.51 -4.09 -8.87
CA LYS A 28 -13.60 -3.17 -9.55
C LYS A 28 -13.53 -1.83 -8.84
N ALA A 29 -14.68 -1.21 -8.55
CA ALA A 29 -14.72 0.09 -7.86
C ALA A 29 -14.05 0.02 -6.48
N ARG A 30 -14.25 -1.07 -5.74
CA ARG A 30 -13.57 -1.30 -4.45
C ARG A 30 -12.06 -1.43 -4.64
N ALA A 31 -11.62 -2.19 -5.63
CA ALA A 31 -10.19 -2.38 -5.90
C ALA A 31 -9.52 -1.05 -6.30
N GLU A 32 -10.17 -0.23 -7.12
CA GLU A 32 -9.70 1.10 -7.51
C GLU A 32 -9.57 2.03 -6.29
N ALA A 33 -10.59 2.09 -5.43
CA ALA A 33 -10.55 2.88 -4.20
C ALA A 33 -9.43 2.44 -3.24
N ASN A 34 -9.22 1.13 -3.10
CA ASN A 34 -8.14 0.60 -2.27
C ASN A 34 -6.76 0.95 -2.85
N LEU A 35 -6.57 0.80 -4.16
CA LEU A 35 -5.31 1.14 -4.83
C LEU A 35 -4.96 2.62 -4.64
N GLU A 36 -5.94 3.51 -4.81
CA GLU A 36 -5.77 4.93 -4.58
C GLU A 36 -5.37 5.22 -3.13
N SER A 37 -6.04 4.59 -2.15
CA SER A 37 -5.71 4.75 -0.74
C SER A 37 -4.28 4.28 -0.41
N TYR A 38 -3.88 3.10 -0.88
CA TYR A 38 -2.52 2.59 -0.63
C TYR A 38 -1.44 3.41 -1.34
N THR A 39 -1.73 3.93 -2.52
CA THR A 39 -0.81 4.81 -3.26
C THR A 39 -0.56 6.09 -2.47
N ARG A 40 -1.63 6.73 -1.96
CA ARG A 40 -1.49 7.93 -1.12
C ARG A 40 -0.70 7.65 0.16
N GLN A 41 -1.02 6.55 0.87
CA GLN A 41 -0.29 6.17 2.08
C GLN A 41 1.20 5.93 1.81
N ARG A 42 1.53 5.25 0.71
CA ARG A 42 2.93 5.05 0.29
C ARG A 42 3.62 6.38 0.03
N ASP A 43 2.99 7.27 -0.74
CA ASP A 43 3.58 8.55 -1.11
C ASP A 43 3.78 9.46 0.12
N GLU A 44 2.86 9.43 1.09
CA GLU A 44 3.00 10.10 2.39
C GLU A 44 4.17 9.54 3.21
N ILE A 45 4.36 8.21 3.24
CA ILE A 45 5.50 7.59 3.91
C ILE A 45 6.82 8.00 3.26
N ILE A 46 6.87 8.01 1.92
CA ILE A 46 8.07 8.43 1.18
C ILE A 46 8.39 9.91 1.47
N ALA A 47 7.37 10.77 1.52
CA ALA A 47 7.55 12.18 1.85
C ALA A 47 8.09 12.38 3.28
N GLN A 48 7.57 11.63 4.25
CA GLN A 48 8.06 11.66 5.64
C GLN A 48 9.51 11.20 5.73
N LEU A 49 9.88 10.13 5.02
CA LEU A 49 11.27 9.67 4.95
C LEU A 49 12.17 10.78 4.37
N ALA A 50 11.77 11.39 3.25
CA ALA A 50 12.54 12.45 2.62
C ALA A 50 12.72 13.68 3.53
N GLU A 51 11.70 14.03 4.33
CA GLU A 51 11.79 15.10 5.34
C GLU A 51 12.81 14.78 6.44
N LEU A 52 12.97 13.50 6.79
CA LEU A 52 14.01 13.01 7.71
C LEU A 52 15.40 12.92 7.05
N GLY A 53 15.54 13.32 5.78
CA GLY A 53 16.80 13.27 5.04
C GLY A 53 17.19 11.87 4.55
N VAL A 54 16.27 10.91 4.63
CA VAL A 54 16.49 9.50 4.26
C VAL A 54 15.50 9.07 3.17
N THR A 55 15.93 8.27 2.21
CA THR A 55 15.06 7.55 1.28
C THR A 55 15.01 6.07 1.70
N PRO A 56 13.98 5.30 1.30
CA PRO A 56 13.91 3.87 1.62
C PRO A 56 15.19 3.11 1.24
N GLU A 57 15.84 3.50 0.13
CA GLU A 57 17.04 2.86 -0.39
C GLU A 57 18.32 3.22 0.40
N ASN A 58 18.32 4.34 1.11
CA ASN A 58 19.49 4.82 1.88
C ASN A 58 19.29 4.70 3.40
N LEU A 59 18.10 4.33 3.87
CA LEU A 59 17.74 4.30 5.29
C LEU A 59 18.70 3.42 6.10
N ASP A 60 18.99 2.21 5.62
CA ASP A 60 19.91 1.29 6.30
C ASP A 60 21.34 1.83 6.36
N ALA A 61 21.78 2.52 5.31
CA ALA A 61 23.11 3.14 5.27
C ALA A 61 23.20 4.32 6.24
N GLU A 62 22.14 5.12 6.36
CA GLU A 62 22.10 6.24 7.29
C GLU A 62 22.06 5.76 8.75
N ILE A 63 21.35 4.67 9.05
CA ILE A 63 21.38 4.02 10.37
C ILE A 63 22.81 3.62 10.73
N ALA A 64 23.51 2.93 9.82
CA ALA A 64 24.89 2.51 10.05
C ALA A 64 25.84 3.70 10.27
N ARG A 65 25.65 4.80 9.53
CA ARG A 65 26.43 6.04 9.68
C ARG A 65 26.23 6.65 11.06
N LEU A 66 24.98 6.73 11.53
CA LEU A 66 24.62 7.29 12.83
C LEU A 66 25.16 6.43 13.99
N ASP A 67 25.09 5.10 13.89
CA ASP A 67 25.65 4.18 14.89
C ASP A 67 27.17 4.35 15.04
N GLN A 68 27.87 4.54 13.92
CA GLN A 68 29.30 4.83 13.93
C GLN A 68 29.59 6.18 14.59
N GLU A 69 28.85 7.24 14.23
CA GLU A 69 28.99 8.56 14.85
C GLU A 69 28.75 8.53 16.36
N ILE A 70 27.74 7.77 16.83
CA ILE A 70 27.46 7.59 18.26
C ILE A 70 28.67 6.96 18.95
N THR A 71 29.22 5.89 18.38
CA THR A 71 30.37 5.17 18.95
C THR A 71 31.61 6.07 19.03
N GLU A 72 31.89 6.83 17.97
CA GLU A 72 33.02 7.77 17.93
C GLU A 72 32.84 8.94 18.91
N ASN A 73 31.62 9.48 19.03
CA ASN A 73 31.31 10.56 19.98
C ASN A 73 31.44 10.08 21.42
N LEU A 74 30.97 8.86 21.73
CA LEU A 74 31.12 8.25 23.06
C LEU A 74 32.60 8.03 23.41
N ALA A 75 33.38 7.47 22.48
CA ALA A 75 34.82 7.27 22.68
C ALA A 75 35.55 8.59 22.98
N ARG A 76 35.24 9.65 22.22
CA ARG A 76 35.78 10.99 22.47
C ARG A 76 35.37 11.55 23.83
N ALA A 77 34.11 11.37 24.24
CA ALA A 77 33.64 11.79 25.56
C ALA A 77 34.36 11.05 26.69
N GLU A 78 34.60 9.74 26.53
CA GLU A 78 35.36 8.95 27.50
C GLU A 78 36.83 9.37 27.59
N GLU A 79 37.47 9.69 26.45
CA GLU A 79 38.83 10.22 26.43
C GLU A 79 38.93 11.55 27.18
N LEU A 80 37.99 12.47 26.94
CA LEU A 80 37.91 13.76 27.64
C LEU A 80 37.68 13.61 29.15
N LEU A 81 37.03 12.54 29.59
CA LEU A 81 36.81 12.25 31.02
C LEU A 81 37.99 11.52 31.69
N ARG A 82 38.88 10.90 30.91
CA ARG A 82 40.09 10.22 31.42
C ARG A 82 41.34 11.12 31.42
N GLY A 83 41.35 12.19 30.61
CA GLY A 83 42.38 13.23 30.61
C GLY A 83 42.16 14.27 31.70
#